data_AF-G5AJ87-F1
#
_entry.id   AF-G5AJ87-F1
#
_cell.length_a   1.000
_cell.length_b   1.000
_cell.length_c   1.000
_cell.angle_alpha   90.00
_cell.angle_beta   90.00
_cell.angle_gamma   90.00
#
_symmetry.space_group_name_H-M   'P 1'
#
loop_
_entity.id
_entity.type
_entity.pdbx_description
1 polymer ?
#
loop_
_entity_poly.entity_id
_entity_poly.type
_entity_poly.pdbx_seq_one_letter_code
_entity_poly.pdbx_strand_id
1 'polypeptide(L)'
;MTCKFITKKDTQCTREAKKGDYCTQHHNIIQIKMYKKELSIIHKKNRILSEENKELQKYKHQINTINEFDLIKQQLIQINPYMKFKYLIVDRRYQSRLEEVFNVPFDQIEKKYRKLLYERNDLCHPYTSRYW
;
A
#
# COMPACT_ATOMS: atom_id res chain seq x y z
N MET A 1 29.66 34.53 25.22
CA MET A 1 31.05 34.02 25.17
C MET A 1 31.48 33.87 23.71
N THR A 2 32.47 34.65 23.29
CA THR A 2 33.05 34.63 21.94
C THR A 2 34.00 33.45 21.75
N CYS A 3 34.08 32.93 20.52
CA CYS A 3 35.04 31.88 20.17
C CYS A 3 36.47 32.43 20.24
N LYS A 4 37.43 31.66 20.78
CA LYS A 4 38.85 32.04 20.84
C LYS A 4 39.64 31.72 19.55
N PHE A 5 39.02 31.04 18.59
CA PHE A 5 39.66 30.62 17.34
C PHE A 5 39.44 31.61 16.20
N ILE A 6 40.44 31.71 15.31
CA ILE A 6 40.47 32.60 14.14
C ILE A 6 39.83 31.88 12.92
N THR A 7 39.20 32.65 12.04
CA THR A 7 38.61 32.15 10.78
C THR A 7 39.67 31.98 9.68
N LYS A 8 39.29 31.44 8.51
CA LYS A 8 40.19 31.41 7.34
C LYS A 8 40.53 32.80 6.76
N LYS A 9 39.88 33.86 7.24
CA LYS A 9 40.07 35.26 6.81
C LYS A 9 40.78 36.10 7.90
N ASP A 10 41.44 35.46 8.86
CA ASP A 10 42.12 36.10 9.98
C ASP A 10 41.23 36.98 10.89
N THR A 11 39.91 36.77 10.86
CA THR A 11 38.95 37.46 11.73
C THR A 11 38.60 36.64 12.96
N GLN A 12 38.17 37.28 14.05
CA GLN A 12 37.64 36.58 15.23
C GLN A 12 36.36 35.84 14.85
N CYS A 13 36.28 34.55 15.18
CA CYS A 13 35.10 33.75 14.87
C CYS A 13 33.85 34.29 15.59
N THR A 14 32.90 34.77 14.81
CA THR A 14 31.57 35.13 15.28
C THR A 14 30.72 33.86 15.23
N ARG A 15 29.95 33.58 16.28
CA ARG A 15 29.05 32.40 16.29
C ARG A 15 27.77 32.65 15.45
N GLU A 16 27.78 33.64 14.55
CA GLU A 16 26.62 34.19 13.86
C GLU A 16 26.63 33.84 12.36
N ALA A 17 25.44 33.60 11.80
CA ALA A 17 25.07 32.81 10.60
C ALA A 17 25.77 33.10 9.22
N LYS A 18 26.89 33.84 9.13
CA LYS A 18 27.45 34.30 7.85
C LYS A 18 28.63 33.46 7.36
N LYS A 19 28.61 33.12 6.06
CA LYS A 19 29.62 32.27 5.40
C LYS A 19 30.98 32.98 5.39
N GLY A 20 31.94 32.43 6.13
CA GLY A 20 33.31 32.95 6.22
C GLY A 20 33.73 33.43 7.61
N ASP A 21 32.77 33.58 8.53
CA ASP A 21 33.02 34.15 9.86
C ASP A 21 33.20 33.06 10.96
N TYR A 22 33.45 31.81 10.54
CA TYR A 22 33.65 30.67 11.44
C TYR A 22 35.05 30.07 11.37
N CYS A 23 35.55 29.58 12.51
CA CYS A 23 36.66 28.65 12.54
C CYS A 23 36.22 27.27 11.99
N THR A 24 37.19 26.43 11.61
CA THR A 24 36.94 25.07 11.06
C THR A 24 36.06 24.21 11.98
N GLN A 25 36.24 24.31 13.30
CA GLN A 25 35.42 23.59 14.27
C GLN A 25 33.94 24.04 14.25
N HIS A 26 33.68 25.35 14.29
CA HIS A 26 32.30 25.87 14.25
C HIS A 26 31.64 25.65 12.87
N HIS A 27 32.42 25.66 11.79
CA HIS A 27 31.94 25.30 10.46
C HIS A 27 31.40 23.87 10.42
N ASN A 28 32.16 22.90 10.96
CA ASN A 28 31.73 21.50 11.04
C ASN A 28 30.47 21.34 11.89
N ILE A 29 30.37 22.05 13.03
CA ILE A 29 29.18 22.02 13.88
C ILE A 29 27.94 22.55 13.13
N ILE A 30 28.08 23.62 12.37
CA ILE A 30 26.97 24.20 11.58
C ILE A 30 26.56 23.25 10.46
N GLN A 31 27.51 22.66 9.73
CA GLN A 31 27.22 21.64 8.73
C GLN A 31 26.48 20.45 9.34
N ILE A 32 26.95 19.93 10.50
CA ILE A 32 26.27 18.85 11.22
C ILE A 32 24.84 19.25 11.59
N LYS A 33 24.60 20.48 12.05
CA LYS A 33 23.25 20.98 12.35
C LYS A 33 22.37 21.05 11.11
N MET A 34 22.92 21.50 9.97
CA MET A 34 22.22 21.53 8.69
C MET A 34 21.84 20.11 8.23
N TYR A 35 22.79 19.18 8.22
CA TYR A 35 22.53 17.78 7.85
C TYR A 35 21.50 17.12 8.77
N LYS A 36 21.55 17.37 10.08
CA LYS A 36 20.51 16.88 11.01
C LYS A 36 19.12 17.42 10.67
N LYS A 37 19.02 18.70 10.27
CA LYS A 37 17.74 19.29 9.84
C LYS A 37 17.23 18.65 8.55
N GLU A 38 18.10 18.45 7.57
CA GLU A 38 17.75 17.79 6.31
C GLU A 38 17.32 16.33 6.54
N LEU A 39 18.06 15.58 7.36
CA LEU A 39 17.71 14.21 7.76
C LEU A 39 16.33 14.17 8.43
N SER A 40 16.03 15.11 9.32
CA SER A 40 14.70 15.19 9.95
C SER A 40 13.58 15.41 8.94
N ILE A 41 13.82 16.24 7.91
CA ILE A 41 12.85 16.49 6.84
C ILE A 41 12.65 15.21 6.01
N ILE A 42 13.75 14.53 5.64
CA ILE A 42 13.70 13.28 4.87
C ILE A 42 12.97 12.19 5.66
N HIS A 43 13.25 12.02 6.95
CA HIS A 43 12.53 11.04 7.78
C HIS A 43 11.04 11.31 7.85
N LYS A 44 10.62 12.58 7.94
CA LYS A 44 9.21 12.95 7.90
C LYS A 44 8.58 12.59 6.55
N LYS A 45 9.26 12.88 5.44
CA LYS A 45 8.79 12.51 4.09
C LYS A 45 8.68 10.99 3.92
N ASN A 46 9.68 10.23 4.35
CA ASN A 46 9.67 8.77 4.28
C ASN A 46 8.54 8.15 5.09
N ARG A 47 8.18 8.75 6.24
CA ARG A 47 7.03 8.30 7.03
C ARG A 47 5.73 8.47 6.25
N ILE A 48 5.49 9.65 5.68
CA ILE A 48 4.29 9.94 4.89
C ILE A 48 4.21 8.99 3.69
N LEU A 49 5.30 8.86 2.92
CA LEU A 49 5.36 7.93 1.78
C LEU A 49 5.13 6.47 2.21
N SER A 50 5.59 6.07 3.40
CA SER A 50 5.32 4.73 3.92
C SER A 50 3.85 4.53 4.27
N GLU A 51 3.16 5.55 4.75
CA GLU A 51 1.72 5.51 5.05
C GLU A 51 0.90 5.45 3.75
N GLU A 52 1.23 6.30 2.77
CA GLU A 52 0.63 6.29 1.44
C GLU A 52 0.80 4.93 0.75
N ASN A 53 1.99 4.32 0.84
CA ASN A 53 2.23 2.98 0.31
C ASN A 53 1.37 1.90 0.96
N LYS A 54 1.07 1.99 2.26
CA LYS A 54 0.18 1.05 2.94
C LYS A 54 -1.25 1.17 2.42
N GLU A 55 -1.74 2.40 2.24
CA GLU A 55 -3.05 2.63 1.65
C GLU A 55 -3.10 2.12 0.20
N LEU A 56 -2.06 2.37 -0.61
CA LEU A 56 -1.98 1.83 -1.96
C LEU A 56 -2.02 0.30 -1.99
N GLN A 57 -1.29 -0.38 -1.09
CA GLN A 57 -1.33 -1.84 -0.98
C GLN A 57 -2.74 -2.34 -0.63
N LYS A 58 -3.43 -1.65 0.28
CA LYS A 58 -4.82 -1.95 0.62
C LYS A 58 -5.74 -1.82 -0.58
N TYR A 59 -5.70 -0.69 -1.31
CA TYR A 59 -6.53 -0.51 -2.51
C TYR A 59 -6.21 -1.54 -3.60
N LYS A 60 -4.92 -1.85 -3.81
CA LYS A 60 -4.49 -2.87 -4.76
C LYS A 60 -5.09 -4.24 -4.41
N HIS A 61 -5.09 -4.61 -3.13
CA HIS A 61 -5.72 -5.86 -2.68
C HIS A 61 -7.23 -5.87 -2.98
N GLN A 62 -7.94 -4.78 -2.66
CA GLN A 62 -9.38 -4.65 -2.93
C GLN A 62 -9.72 -4.80 -4.42
N ILE A 63 -8.97 -4.12 -5.30
CA ILE A 63 -9.14 -4.22 -6.75
C ILE A 63 -8.91 -5.66 -7.23
N ASN A 64 -7.88 -6.33 -6.72
CA ASN A 64 -7.59 -7.72 -7.07
C ASN A 64 -8.74 -8.66 -6.67
N THR A 65 -9.31 -8.49 -5.47
CA THR A 65 -10.48 -9.27 -5.01
C THR A 65 -11.67 -9.10 -5.94
N ILE A 66 -11.96 -7.87 -6.36
CA ILE A 66 -13.07 -7.59 -7.30
C ILE A 66 -12.80 -8.26 -8.65
N ASN A 67 -11.60 -8.05 -9.21
CA ASN A 67 -11.22 -8.58 -10.52
C ASN A 67 -11.20 -10.12 -10.56
N GLU A 68 -10.70 -10.77 -9.49
CA GLU A 68 -10.71 -12.24 -9.38
C GLU A 68 -12.13 -12.77 -9.45
N PHE A 69 -13.06 -12.16 -8.70
CA PHE A 69 -14.45 -12.62 -8.69
C PHE A 69 -15.17 -12.36 -10.01
N ASP A 70 -14.89 -11.23 -10.68
CA ASP A 70 -15.47 -10.93 -11.98
C ASP A 70 -14.94 -11.86 -13.07
N LEU A 71 -13.66 -12.26 -13.01
CA LEU A 71 -13.10 -13.29 -13.90
C LEU A 71 -13.80 -14.64 -13.70
N ILE A 72 -14.00 -15.07 -12.45
CA ILE A 72 -14.74 -16.30 -12.14
C ILE A 72 -16.16 -16.23 -12.71
N LYS A 73 -16.86 -15.10 -12.56
CA LYS A 73 -18.20 -14.93 -13.16
C LYS A 73 -18.18 -15.08 -14.68
N GLN A 74 -17.19 -14.50 -15.36
CA GLN A 74 -17.05 -14.66 -16.82
C GLN A 74 -16.85 -16.13 -17.20
N GLN A 75 -16.01 -16.87 -16.46
CA GLN A 75 -15.80 -18.29 -16.70
C GLN A 75 -17.06 -19.13 -16.42
N LEU A 76 -17.82 -18.80 -15.37
CA LEU A 76 -19.10 -19.45 -15.08
C LEU A 76 -20.14 -19.23 -16.19
N ILE A 77 -20.19 -18.02 -16.77
CA ILE A 77 -21.03 -17.72 -17.94
C ILE A 77 -20.66 -18.59 -19.14
N GLN A 78 -19.36 -18.85 -19.36
CA GLN A 78 -18.89 -19.75 -20.41
C GLN A 78 -19.24 -21.23 -20.16
N ILE A 79 -19.42 -21.64 -18.91
CA ILE A 79 -19.87 -23.00 -18.58
C ILE A 79 -21.37 -23.13 -18.89
N ASN A 80 -22.19 -22.22 -18.34
CA ASN A 80 -23.64 -22.20 -18.61
C ASN A 80 -24.21 -20.78 -18.41
N PRO A 81 -24.56 -20.07 -19.49
CA PRO A 81 -25.02 -18.68 -19.41
C PRO A 81 -26.46 -18.54 -18.88
N TYR A 82 -27.25 -19.62 -18.89
CA TYR A 82 -28.67 -19.59 -18.53
C TYR A 82 -28.92 -19.98 -17.07
N MET A 83 -27.94 -20.59 -16.41
CA MET A 83 -28.06 -21.05 -15.03
C MET A 83 -27.57 -20.01 -14.04
N LYS A 84 -28.35 -19.75 -12.99
CA LYS A 84 -27.89 -18.89 -11.88
C LYS A 84 -26.67 -19.53 -11.21
N PHE A 85 -25.63 -18.74 -10.94
CA PHE A 85 -24.36 -19.22 -10.40
C PHE A 85 -24.49 -20.06 -9.13
N LYS A 86 -25.39 -19.66 -8.20
CA LYS A 86 -25.64 -20.42 -6.97
C LYS A 86 -26.11 -21.86 -7.19
N TYR A 87 -26.73 -22.15 -8.33
CA TYR A 87 -27.13 -23.51 -8.72
C TYR A 87 -26.05 -24.19 -9.56
N LEU A 88 -25.35 -23.42 -10.40
CA LEU A 88 -24.28 -23.92 -11.25
C LEU A 88 -23.11 -24.49 -10.42
N ILE A 89 -22.66 -23.77 -9.39
CA ILE A 89 -21.49 -24.15 -8.58
C ILE A 89 -21.66 -25.44 -7.76
N VAL A 90 -22.88 -25.94 -7.61
CA VAL A 90 -23.19 -27.19 -6.89
C VAL A 90 -23.60 -28.33 -7.83
N ASP A 91 -23.64 -28.08 -9.14
CA ASP A 91 -24.06 -29.06 -10.13
C ASP A 91 -22.89 -29.95 -10.56
N ARG A 92 -22.93 -31.22 -10.14
CA ARG A 92 -21.89 -32.23 -10.41
C ARG A 92 -21.63 -32.47 -11.89
N ARG A 93 -22.57 -32.16 -12.79
CA ARG A 93 -22.36 -32.30 -14.25
C ARG A 93 -21.21 -31.43 -14.76
N TYR A 94 -20.88 -30.36 -14.04
CA TYR A 94 -19.82 -29.43 -14.39
C TYR A 94 -18.59 -29.55 -13.50
N GLN A 95 -18.48 -30.61 -12.69
CA GLN A 95 -17.45 -30.76 -11.65
C GLN A 95 -16.05 -30.40 -12.14
N SER A 96 -15.54 -31.07 -13.18
CA SER A 96 -14.16 -30.85 -13.64
C SER A 96 -13.90 -29.42 -14.10
N ARG A 97 -14.87 -28.78 -14.79
CA ARG A 97 -14.76 -27.39 -15.24
C ARG A 97 -14.81 -26.42 -14.05
N LEU A 98 -15.63 -26.72 -13.05
CA LEU A 98 -15.73 -25.91 -11.85
C LEU A 98 -14.47 -26.02 -10.99
N GLU A 99 -13.90 -27.22 -10.84
CA GLU A 99 -12.62 -27.43 -10.15
C GLU A 99 -11.48 -26.67 -10.84
N GLU A 100 -11.48 -26.60 -12.17
CA GLU A 100 -10.54 -25.79 -12.95
C GLU A 100 -10.73 -24.28 -12.71
N VAL A 101 -11.97 -23.78 -12.79
CA VAL A 101 -12.30 -22.36 -12.59
C VAL A 101 -11.94 -21.88 -11.19
N PHE A 102 -12.27 -22.67 -10.16
CA PHE A 102 -12.03 -22.29 -8.77
C PHE A 102 -10.67 -22.75 -8.24
N ASN A 103 -9.95 -23.62 -8.95
CA ASN A 103 -8.69 -24.24 -8.51
C ASN A 103 -8.78 -24.82 -7.08
N VAL A 104 -9.89 -25.49 -6.77
CA VAL A 104 -10.13 -26.19 -5.50
C VAL A 104 -11.02 -27.42 -5.76
N PRO A 105 -10.98 -28.43 -4.88
CA PRO A 105 -11.88 -29.58 -4.96
C PRO A 105 -13.36 -29.17 -4.94
N PHE A 106 -14.20 -29.92 -5.65
CA PHE A 106 -15.62 -29.58 -5.86
C PHE A 106 -16.41 -29.31 -4.58
N ASP A 107 -16.13 -30.08 -3.52
CA ASP A 107 -16.73 -29.93 -2.19
C ASP A 107 -16.44 -28.59 -1.52
N GLN A 108 -15.39 -27.89 -1.94
CA GLN A 108 -14.98 -26.59 -1.40
C GLN A 108 -15.47 -25.40 -2.25
N ILE A 109 -16.01 -25.65 -3.45
CA ILE A 109 -16.35 -24.60 -4.41
C ILE A 109 -17.44 -23.69 -3.86
N GLU A 110 -18.53 -24.25 -3.30
CA GLU A 110 -19.62 -23.42 -2.78
C GLU A 110 -19.11 -22.47 -1.68
N LYS A 111 -18.28 -23.00 -0.77
CA LYS A 111 -17.67 -22.22 0.31
C LYS A 111 -16.76 -21.11 -0.25
N LYS A 112 -15.92 -21.42 -1.23
CA LYS A 112 -15.03 -20.45 -1.88
C LYS A 112 -15.82 -19.37 -2.62
N TYR A 113 -16.83 -19.76 -3.38
CA TYR A 113 -17.71 -18.84 -4.10
C TYR A 113 -18.42 -17.87 -3.16
N ARG A 114 -19.02 -18.37 -2.08
CA ARG A 114 -19.69 -17.53 -1.08
C ARG A 114 -18.73 -16.54 -0.45
N LYS A 115 -17.53 -17.00 -0.05
CA LYS A 115 -16.50 -16.13 0.51
C LYS A 115 -16.15 -14.98 -0.44
N LEU A 116 -15.83 -15.29 -1.70
CA LEU A 116 -15.48 -14.27 -2.70
C LEU A 116 -16.63 -13.32 -2.99
N LEU A 117 -17.87 -13.84 -3.06
CA LEU A 117 -19.07 -13.02 -3.26
C LEU A 117 -19.26 -12.04 -2.10
N TYR A 118 -19.12 -12.49 -0.85
CA TYR A 118 -19.23 -11.62 0.33
C TYR A 118 -18.13 -10.57 0.35
N GLU A 119 -16.86 -10.97 0.17
CA GLU A 119 -15.73 -10.04 0.15
C GLU A 119 -15.90 -8.97 -0.94
N ARG A 120 -16.28 -9.36 -2.16
CA ARG A 120 -16.56 -8.42 -3.24
C ARG A 120 -17.75 -7.51 -2.92
N ASN A 121 -18.82 -8.04 -2.34
CA ASN A 121 -20.00 -7.24 -1.99
C ASN A 121 -19.72 -6.24 -0.87
N ASP A 122 -18.93 -6.59 0.13
CA ASP A 122 -18.51 -5.65 1.18
C ASP A 122 -17.68 -4.49 0.59
N LEU A 123 -16.88 -4.76 -0.45
CA LEU A 123 -16.11 -3.73 -1.16
C LEU A 123 -16.98 -2.85 -2.07
N CYS A 124 -17.89 -3.44 -2.85
CA CYS A 124 -18.69 -2.71 -3.84
C CYS A 124 -19.98 -2.09 -3.25
N HIS A 125 -20.49 -2.66 -2.18
CA HIS A 125 -21.80 -2.35 -1.59
C HIS A 125 -21.71 -2.18 -0.06
N PRO A 126 -20.80 -1.33 0.45
CA PRO A 126 -20.50 -1.25 1.89
C PRO A 126 -21.71 -0.86 2.76
N TYR A 127 -22.71 -0.18 2.18
CA TYR A 127 -23.91 0.28 2.91
C TYR A 127 -25.12 -0.64 2.74
N THR A 128 -25.06 -1.63 1.85
CA THR A 128 -26.21 -2.51 1.53
C THR A 128 -25.91 -3.99 1.69
N SER A 129 -24.66 -4.41 1.93
CA SER A 129 -24.23 -5.81 2.05
C SER A 129 -25.08 -6.66 3.02
N ARG A 130 -25.59 -6.08 4.12
CA ARG A 130 -26.48 -6.78 5.09
C ARG A 130 -27.79 -7.30 4.50
N TYR A 131 -28.18 -6.84 3.31
CA TYR A 131 -29.46 -7.17 2.68
C TYR A 131 -29.33 -8.10 1.46
N TRP A 132 -28.15 -8.71 1.23
CA TRP A 132 -27.83 -9.50 0.03
C TRP A 132 -27.42 -10.94 0.32
#